data_AF-A0A350G4B0-F1
#
_entry.id   AF-A0A350G4B0-F1
#
_cell.length_a   1.000
_cell.length_b   1.000
_cell.length_c   1.000
_cell.angle_alpha   90.00
_cell.angle_beta   90.00
_cell.angle_gamma   90.00
#
_symmetry.space_group_name_H-M   'P 1'
#
loop_
_entity.id
_entity.type
_entity.pdbx_description
1 polymer ?
#
loop_
_entity_poly.entity_id
_entity_poly.type
_entity_poly.pdbx_seq_one_letter_code
_entity_poly.pdbx_strand_id
1 'polypeptide(L)'
;MIRKLKFFASGFLLTLLTACGSANEHRSDNVPQAEATMVPIPITSHTPIVLEQATLYTTQNDLTGNHVINGTTDLLDATTLDIPLDGKPTWLVSAPFKDGVVLTAIMNDGKALAFKISGQSFEPFDISTNILPAGLPPVLAVTEADIQLITPPSDASQHTNPILIGNNLIYIASNGDLVSSNSISQTRLPINALIDSRILMDENNRLLILTQPTDRYNHGVLGDAIEASAITLVETSPKLRVMQTILIEAPDVIEGLSPIWADLDNDGVKDIIVTLSNDRSGARIVVYREDGMLLAETPPIGLGHRWRHQIAVAEFEAGGP
;
A
#
# COMPACT_ATOMS: atom_id res chain seq x y z
N MET A 1 -18.80 20.05 -9.98
CA MET A 1 -19.22 19.36 -8.74
C MET A 1 -17.95 19.13 -7.92
N ILE A 2 -17.68 20.01 -6.95
CA ILE A 2 -16.45 20.00 -6.14
C ILE A 2 -16.53 18.78 -5.21
N ARG A 3 -15.56 17.88 -5.28
CA ARG A 3 -15.46 16.72 -4.39
C ARG A 3 -14.53 17.09 -3.24
N LYS A 4 -14.97 16.86 -1.99
CA LYS A 4 -14.20 17.15 -0.77
C LYS A 4 -13.66 15.84 -0.19
N LEU A 5 -12.40 15.84 0.21
CA LEU A 5 -11.80 14.80 1.07
C LEU A 5 -11.79 15.34 2.51
N LYS A 6 -12.25 14.53 3.46
CA LYS A 6 -12.24 14.86 4.90
C LYS A 6 -11.08 14.13 5.57
N PHE A 7 -10.24 14.86 6.28
CA PHE A 7 -9.13 14.32 7.06
C PHE A 7 -9.35 14.56 8.55
N PHE A 8 -9.12 13.56 9.39
CA PHE A 8 -9.09 13.71 10.84
C PHE A 8 -7.65 13.86 11.30
N ALA A 9 -7.36 14.89 12.11
CA ALA A 9 -6.05 15.12 12.68
C ALA A 9 -6.12 15.06 14.21
N SER A 10 -5.49 14.05 14.80
CA SER A 10 -5.08 14.04 16.21
C SER A 10 -3.72 13.38 16.29
N GLY A 11 -2.72 14.05 16.87
CA GLY A 11 -1.37 13.55 17.13
C GLY A 11 -0.79 12.64 16.04
N PHE A 12 -0.23 13.21 14.96
CA PHE A 12 0.47 12.48 13.88
C PHE A 12 -0.26 11.27 13.28
N LEU A 13 -1.59 11.20 13.40
CA LEU A 13 -2.41 10.20 12.73
C LEU A 13 -3.40 10.87 11.78
N LEU A 14 -3.20 10.64 10.48
CA LEU A 14 -4.10 11.06 9.41
C LEU A 14 -5.04 9.88 9.11
N THR A 15 -6.29 9.94 9.58
CA THR A 15 -7.30 8.92 9.28
C THR A 15 -8.18 9.37 8.11
N LEU A 16 -8.29 8.52 7.10
CA LEU A 16 -9.04 8.79 5.87
C LEU A 16 -10.39 8.07 5.91
N LEU A 17 -11.49 8.83 5.77
CA LEU A 17 -12.83 8.28 5.62
C LEU A 17 -13.43 8.74 4.29
N THR A 18 -13.69 7.80 3.38
CA THR A 18 -14.46 8.06 2.16
C THR A 18 -15.94 7.82 2.44
N ALA A 19 -16.69 8.87 2.75
CA ALA A 19 -18.14 8.78 2.85
C ALA A 19 -18.77 8.96 1.45
N CYS A 20 -19.35 7.89 0.89
CA CYS A 20 -20.41 8.03 -0.13
C CYS A 20 -21.72 8.33 0.60
N GLY A 21 -22.00 9.60 0.88
CA GLY A 21 -23.30 10.01 1.40
C GLY A 21 -24.34 10.00 0.30
N SER A 22 -25.37 9.15 0.42
CA SER A 22 -26.63 9.35 -0.29
C SER A 22 -27.23 10.69 0.14
N ALA A 23 -27.55 11.54 -0.83
CA ALA A 23 -28.23 12.80 -0.59
C ALA A 23 -29.65 12.55 -0.07
N ASN A 24 -29.82 12.45 1.24
CA ASN A 24 -31.08 12.73 1.93
C ASN A 24 -30.83 12.76 3.44
N GLU A 25 -30.49 13.94 3.94
CA GLU A 25 -31.10 14.50 5.14
C GLU A 25 -30.69 15.98 5.24
N HIS A 26 -31.69 16.85 5.20
CA HIS A 26 -31.53 18.28 5.41
C HIS A 26 -31.15 18.51 6.88
N ARG A 27 -29.85 18.68 7.14
CA ARG A 27 -29.38 19.41 8.32
C ARG A 27 -28.79 20.73 7.84
N SER A 28 -29.50 21.82 8.13
CA SER A 28 -29.08 23.18 7.81
C SER A 28 -27.98 23.63 8.77
N ASP A 29 -26.78 23.06 8.61
CA ASP A 29 -25.59 23.59 9.27
C ASP A 29 -24.95 24.60 8.31
N ASN A 30 -25.13 25.88 8.63
CA ASN A 30 -24.55 27.02 7.95
C ASN A 30 -23.03 27.04 8.20
N VAL A 31 -22.30 26.11 7.60
CA VAL A 31 -20.83 26.13 7.57
C VAL A 31 -20.43 27.18 6.54
N PRO A 32 -19.66 28.22 6.91
CA PRO A 32 -19.11 29.14 5.93
C PRO A 32 -18.31 28.33 4.90
N GLN A 33 -18.79 28.29 3.66
CA GLN A 33 -17.96 27.87 2.54
C GLN A 33 -16.90 28.94 2.37
N ALA A 34 -15.72 28.73 2.97
CA ALA A 34 -14.53 29.42 2.52
C ALA A 34 -14.33 29.01 1.06
N GLU A 35 -14.50 29.96 0.13
CA GLU A 35 -13.99 29.82 -1.24
C GLU A 35 -12.48 29.63 -1.12
N ALA A 36 -12.03 28.38 -1.09
CA ALA A 36 -10.62 28.06 -1.18
C ALA A 36 -10.19 28.34 -2.63
N THR A 37 -9.82 29.58 -2.92
CA THR A 37 -9.09 29.93 -4.14
C THR A 37 -7.79 29.14 -4.14
N MET A 38 -7.56 28.34 -5.19
CA MET A 38 -6.25 27.72 -5.42
C MET A 38 -5.20 28.82 -5.56
N VAL A 39 -4.39 28.98 -4.52
CA VAL A 39 -3.21 29.87 -4.55
C VAL A 39 -2.20 29.27 -5.53
N PRO A 40 -1.55 30.06 -6.39
CA PRO A 40 -0.50 29.57 -7.28
C PRO A 40 0.57 28.81 -6.47
N ILE A 41 0.94 27.61 -6.94
CA ILE A 41 2.03 26.82 -6.34
C ILE A 41 3.33 27.62 -6.57
N PRO A 42 4.06 28.00 -5.51
CA PRO A 42 5.38 28.60 -5.68
C PRO A 42 6.31 27.56 -6.33
N ILE A 43 6.85 27.87 -7.51
CA ILE A 43 7.82 26.99 -8.17
C ILE A 43 9.08 26.96 -7.30
N THR A 44 9.43 25.76 -6.81
CA THR A 44 10.66 25.57 -6.04
C THR A 44 11.73 24.89 -6.87
N SER A 45 12.99 25.25 -6.63
CA SER A 45 14.11 24.52 -7.22
C SER A 45 14.26 23.17 -6.52
N HIS A 46 13.99 22.09 -7.24
CA HIS A 46 14.15 20.73 -6.73
C HIS A 46 15.58 20.23 -6.91
N THR A 47 16.08 19.51 -5.91
CA THR A 47 17.36 18.80 -6.00
C THR A 47 17.05 17.34 -6.35
N PRO A 48 17.62 16.77 -7.43
CA PRO A 48 17.42 15.37 -7.74
C PRO A 48 17.72 14.49 -6.52
N ILE A 49 16.76 13.65 -6.14
CA ILE A 49 16.92 12.82 -4.96
C ILE A 49 17.97 11.73 -5.22
N VAL A 50 18.97 11.67 -4.36
CA VAL A 50 19.87 10.53 -4.25
C VAL A 50 19.16 9.47 -3.41
N LEU A 51 18.75 8.36 -4.03
CA LEU A 51 17.93 7.33 -3.37
C LEU A 51 18.55 6.78 -2.08
N GLU A 52 19.89 6.74 -1.98
CA GLU A 52 20.61 6.30 -0.78
C GLU A 52 20.31 7.14 0.47
N GLN A 53 19.83 8.38 0.29
CA GLN A 53 19.48 9.30 1.37
C GLN A 53 17.96 9.41 1.57
N ALA A 54 17.18 8.66 0.78
CA ALA A 54 15.73 8.76 0.78
C ALA A 54 15.10 7.68 1.64
N THR A 55 14.03 8.06 2.34
CA THR A 55 13.05 7.11 2.86
C THR A 55 11.89 7.04 1.87
N LEU A 56 11.45 5.83 1.52
CA LEU A 56 10.29 5.64 0.65
C LEU A 56 9.00 5.50 1.47
N TYR A 57 7.98 6.22 1.04
CA TYR A 57 6.62 6.12 1.57
C TYR A 57 5.71 5.65 0.44
N THR A 58 4.93 4.61 0.72
CA THR A 58 4.01 4.02 -0.25
C THR A 58 2.58 4.15 0.24
N THR A 59 1.62 3.73 -0.58
CA THR A 59 0.23 3.57 -0.13
C THR A 59 0.04 2.44 0.87
N GLN A 60 1.05 1.58 1.05
CA GLN A 60 1.14 0.61 2.14
C GLN A 60 1.76 1.31 3.35
N ASN A 61 1.01 1.41 4.45
CA ASN A 61 1.48 2.03 5.69
C ASN A 61 2.66 1.26 6.32
N ASP A 62 2.77 -0.03 6.03
CA ASP A 62 3.84 -0.92 6.50
C ASP A 62 4.20 -1.91 5.37
N LEU A 63 5.50 -2.21 5.24
CA LEU A 63 6.03 -3.19 4.30
C LEU A 63 5.89 -4.63 4.80
N THR A 64 5.43 -4.88 6.02
CA THR A 64 5.03 -6.25 6.43
C THR A 64 3.62 -6.62 5.95
N GLY A 65 2.88 -5.68 5.38
CA GLY A 65 1.46 -5.83 5.07
C GLY A 65 0.55 -5.77 6.30
N ASN A 66 1.11 -5.68 7.51
CA ASN A 66 0.34 -5.56 8.74
C ASN A 66 -0.03 -4.10 9.01
N HIS A 67 -1.30 -3.73 8.85
CA HIS A 67 -1.73 -2.33 9.01
C HIS A 67 -1.99 -1.93 10.47
N VAL A 68 -1.06 -2.27 11.37
CA VAL A 68 -1.08 -1.87 12.78
C VAL A 68 -0.34 -0.55 12.94
N ILE A 69 -0.96 0.38 13.66
CA ILE A 69 -0.38 1.66 14.02
C ILE A 69 -0.55 1.89 15.52
N ASN A 70 0.52 2.33 16.18
CA ASN A 70 0.47 2.67 17.60
C ASN A 70 -0.06 4.09 17.77
N GLY A 71 -1.16 4.25 18.49
CA GLY A 71 -1.71 5.55 18.81
C GLY A 71 -3.14 5.48 19.33
N THR A 72 -3.63 6.61 19.83
CA THR A 72 -5.02 6.78 20.25
C THR A 72 -5.55 8.07 19.66
N THR A 73 -6.74 8.02 19.08
CA THR A 73 -7.45 9.19 18.58
C THR A 73 -8.93 9.05 18.93
N ASP A 74 -9.60 10.19 19.14
CA ASP A 74 -11.04 10.24 19.25
C ASP A 74 -11.63 10.64 17.89
N LEU A 75 -12.19 9.67 17.17
CA LEU A 75 -12.80 9.91 15.86
C LEU A 75 -14.12 10.68 15.93
N LEU A 76 -14.79 10.74 17.10
CA LEU A 76 -16.04 11.47 17.27
C LEU A 76 -15.80 12.97 17.40
N ASP A 77 -14.70 13.33 18.08
CA ASP A 77 -14.33 14.73 18.35
C ASP A 77 -13.24 15.26 17.40
N ALA A 78 -12.73 14.43 16.49
CA ALA A 78 -11.67 14.85 15.58
C ALA A 78 -12.16 15.92 14.60
N THR A 79 -11.34 16.96 14.42
CA THR A 79 -11.64 18.03 13.47
C THR A 79 -11.32 17.63 12.05
N THR A 80 -12.10 18.13 11.09
CA THR A 80 -11.91 17.83 9.67
C THR A 80 -11.19 18.94 8.94
N LEU A 81 -10.17 18.59 8.17
CA LEU A 81 -9.57 19.48 7.17
C LEU A 81 -10.11 19.16 5.78
N ASP A 82 -10.72 20.14 5.10
CA ASP A 82 -11.21 20.01 3.73
C ASP A 82 -10.16 20.55 2.75
N ILE A 83 -9.57 19.68 1.92
CA ILE A 83 -8.61 20.07 0.87
C ILE A 83 -9.30 19.97 -0.50
N PRO A 84 -9.38 21.05 -1.28
CA PRO A 84 -9.98 21.01 -2.61
C PRO A 84 -9.04 20.30 -3.60
N LEU A 85 -9.62 19.39 -4.39
CA LEU A 85 -8.94 18.71 -5.50
C LEU A 85 -9.57 19.13 -6.83
N ASP A 86 -8.77 19.20 -7.89
CA ASP A 86 -9.23 19.56 -9.24
C ASP A 86 -9.62 18.34 -10.10
N GLY A 87 -9.62 17.13 -9.51
CA GLY A 87 -9.93 15.87 -10.18
C GLY A 87 -10.50 14.81 -9.23
N LYS A 88 -10.70 13.59 -9.77
CA LYS A 88 -11.07 12.42 -8.96
C LYS A 88 -9.77 11.75 -8.50
N PRO A 89 -9.46 11.73 -7.19
CA PRO A 89 -8.28 11.02 -6.71
C PRO A 89 -8.46 9.51 -6.90
N THR A 90 -7.39 8.85 -7.32
CA THR A 90 -7.25 7.39 -7.38
C THR A 90 -6.35 6.89 -6.25
N TRP A 91 -5.29 7.65 -5.93
CA TRP A 91 -4.36 7.31 -4.86
C TRP A 91 -4.11 8.49 -3.93
N LEU A 92 -3.79 8.17 -2.69
CA LEU A 92 -3.29 9.09 -1.68
C LEU A 92 -2.08 8.45 -1.02
N VAL A 93 -1.02 9.23 -0.86
CA VAL A 93 0.17 8.85 -0.13
C VAL A 93 0.61 10.05 0.69
N SER A 94 1.11 9.80 1.89
CA SER A 94 1.58 10.86 2.78
C SER A 94 2.93 10.50 3.36
N ALA A 95 3.74 11.52 3.63
CA ALA A 95 5.01 11.36 4.31
C ALA A 95 5.24 12.50 5.31
N PRO A 96 5.81 12.23 6.49
CA PRO A 96 6.35 13.26 7.36
C PRO A 96 7.40 14.08 6.61
N PHE A 97 7.34 15.40 6.74
CA PHE A 97 8.33 16.28 6.13
C PHE A 97 8.48 17.56 6.93
N LYS A 98 9.71 17.82 7.40
CA LYS A 98 10.04 18.94 8.29
C LYS A 98 9.12 18.93 9.52
N ASP A 99 8.35 19.99 9.72
CA ASP A 99 7.44 20.22 10.85
C ASP A 99 5.98 19.83 10.55
N GLY A 100 5.72 19.10 9.47
CA GLY A 100 4.37 18.68 9.10
C GLY A 100 4.34 17.37 8.32
N VAL A 101 3.27 17.21 7.54
CA VAL A 101 3.05 16.06 6.66
C VAL A 101 2.81 16.58 5.25
N VAL A 102 3.46 16.02 4.25
CA VAL A 102 3.07 16.23 2.86
C VAL A 102 2.13 15.12 2.46
N LEU A 103 0.93 15.52 2.04
CA LEU A 103 -0.08 14.65 1.46
C LEU A 103 -0.07 14.86 -0.06
N THR A 104 0.09 13.77 -0.80
CA THR A 104 0.07 13.77 -2.27
C THR A 104 -1.11 12.94 -2.76
N ALA A 105 -1.99 13.58 -3.53
CA ALA A 105 -3.12 12.95 -4.20
C ALA A 105 -2.81 12.77 -5.69
N ILE A 106 -2.96 11.53 -6.18
CA ILE A 106 -2.84 11.22 -7.61
C ILE A 106 -4.22 11.09 -8.21
N MET A 107 -4.51 11.91 -9.21
CA MET A 107 -5.79 11.91 -9.92
C MET A 107 -5.88 10.73 -10.90
N ASN A 108 -7.08 10.46 -11.39
CA ASN A 108 -7.35 9.39 -12.34
C ASN A 108 -6.64 9.52 -13.70
N ASP A 109 -6.20 10.72 -14.06
CA ASP A 109 -5.38 10.99 -15.25
C ASP A 109 -3.86 10.92 -14.98
N GLY A 110 -3.46 10.62 -13.73
CA GLY A 110 -2.06 10.54 -13.31
C GLY A 110 -1.48 11.85 -12.78
N LYS A 111 -2.20 12.97 -12.84
CA LYS A 111 -1.74 14.25 -12.28
C LYS A 111 -1.64 14.16 -10.76
N ALA A 112 -0.53 14.64 -10.19
CA ALA A 112 -0.33 14.72 -8.75
C ALA A 112 -0.58 16.14 -8.23
N LEU A 113 -1.28 16.24 -7.10
CA LEU A 113 -1.37 17.45 -6.29
C LEU A 113 -0.83 17.15 -4.90
N ALA A 114 0.13 17.94 -4.43
CA ALA A 114 0.69 17.82 -3.10
C ALA A 114 0.33 19.02 -2.22
N PHE A 115 0.17 18.76 -0.94
CA PHE A 115 -0.17 19.75 0.07
C PHE A 115 0.66 19.51 1.32
N LYS A 116 1.30 20.55 1.85
CA LYS A 116 1.91 20.50 3.17
C LYS A 116 0.84 20.82 4.20
N ILE A 117 0.66 19.92 5.16
CA ILE A 117 -0.32 20.01 6.24
C ILE A 117 0.43 20.26 7.55
N SER A 118 0.02 21.31 8.25
CA SER A 118 0.53 21.68 9.57
C SER A 118 -0.66 22.07 10.47
N GLY A 119 -0.97 21.22 11.46
CA GLY A 119 -2.15 21.39 12.30
C GLY A 119 -3.45 21.31 11.50
N GLN A 120 -4.27 22.37 11.57
CA GLN A 120 -5.54 22.49 10.83
C GLN A 120 -5.43 23.37 9.58
N SER A 121 -4.22 23.56 9.07
CA SER A 121 -3.96 24.34 7.86
C SER A 121 -3.25 23.50 6.83
N PHE A 122 -3.46 23.82 5.56
CA PHE A 122 -2.72 23.27 4.44
C PHE A 122 -2.27 24.39 3.50
N GLU A 123 -1.17 24.16 2.82
CA GLU A 123 -0.70 24.96 1.70
C GLU A 123 -0.34 24.06 0.52
N PRO A 124 -0.57 24.48 -0.73
CA PRO A 124 -0.06 23.75 -1.90
C PRO A 124 1.46 23.56 -1.80
N PHE A 125 1.93 22.36 -2.10
CA PHE A 125 3.34 22.00 -2.05
C PHE A 125 3.80 21.55 -3.44
N ASP A 126 4.93 22.10 -3.89
CA ASP A 126 5.54 21.72 -5.17
C ASP A 126 6.32 20.41 -4.98
N ILE A 127 6.10 19.44 -5.86
CA ILE A 127 6.87 18.19 -5.89
C ILE A 127 7.49 18.03 -7.27
N SER A 128 8.75 17.61 -7.29
CA SER A 128 9.59 17.59 -8.49
C SER A 128 9.03 16.76 -9.66
N THR A 129 8.24 15.74 -9.35
CA THR A 129 7.51 14.93 -10.34
C THR A 129 6.03 15.02 -10.01
N ASN A 130 5.24 15.59 -10.93
CA ASN A 130 3.82 15.86 -10.72
C ASN A 130 2.88 15.08 -11.66
N ILE A 131 3.42 14.10 -12.39
CA ILE A 131 2.65 13.21 -13.25
C ILE A 131 3.19 11.79 -13.12
N LEU A 132 2.28 10.82 -13.03
CA LEU A 132 2.57 9.39 -13.03
C LEU A 132 1.73 8.71 -14.13
N PRO A 133 2.10 7.51 -14.59
CA PRO A 133 1.19 6.68 -15.37
C PRO A 133 -0.16 6.51 -14.65
N ALA A 134 -1.26 6.70 -15.38
CA ALA A 134 -2.59 6.60 -14.80
C ALA A 134 -2.81 5.21 -14.17
N GLY A 135 -3.30 5.18 -12.93
CA GLY A 135 -3.53 3.94 -12.17
C GLY A 135 -2.33 3.44 -11.37
N LEU A 136 -1.11 3.90 -11.66
CA LEU A 136 0.09 3.50 -10.91
C LEU A 136 -0.01 3.93 -9.44
N PRO A 137 0.11 3.00 -8.48
CA PRO A 137 0.27 3.35 -7.07
C PRO A 137 1.51 4.25 -6.86
N PRO A 138 1.40 5.38 -6.14
CA PRO A 138 2.53 6.29 -5.96
C PRO A 138 3.49 5.85 -4.86
N VAL A 139 4.76 6.22 -5.06
CA VAL A 139 5.82 6.13 -4.06
C VAL A 139 6.48 7.50 -3.91
N LEU A 140 6.48 8.04 -2.69
CA LEU A 140 7.21 9.25 -2.34
C LEU A 140 8.61 8.86 -1.85
N ALA A 141 9.64 9.42 -2.48
CA ALA A 141 10.98 9.47 -1.92
C ALA A 141 11.13 10.78 -1.14
N VAL A 142 11.52 10.68 0.12
CA VAL A 142 11.67 11.82 1.03
C VAL A 142 13.10 11.88 1.56
N THR A 143 13.73 13.03 1.39
CA THR A 143 15.02 13.40 1.99
C THR A 143 14.82 14.54 2.98
N GLU A 144 15.87 14.97 3.67
CA GLU A 144 15.80 16.18 4.51
C GLU A 144 15.44 17.45 3.71
N ALA A 145 15.84 17.50 2.43
CA ALA A 145 15.73 18.69 1.60
C ALA A 145 14.46 18.71 0.73
N ASP A 146 14.04 17.55 0.20
CA ASP A 146 13.08 17.47 -0.90
C ASP A 146 12.22 16.19 -0.87
N ILE A 147 11.11 16.23 -1.60
CA ILE A 147 10.18 15.13 -1.84
C ILE A 147 9.97 14.94 -3.34
N GLN A 148 10.03 13.70 -3.81
CA GLN A 148 9.83 13.34 -5.21
C GLN A 148 8.93 12.11 -5.34
N LEU A 149 8.07 12.09 -6.37
CA LEU A 149 7.43 10.85 -6.81
C LEU A 149 8.43 10.01 -7.60
N ILE A 150 8.57 8.74 -7.20
CA ILE A 150 9.38 7.78 -7.96
C ILE A 150 8.62 7.38 -9.22
N THR A 151 9.27 7.57 -10.38
CA THR A 151 8.84 6.97 -11.64
C THR A 151 9.58 5.65 -11.81
N PRO A 152 8.89 4.50 -11.74
CA PRO A 152 9.54 3.21 -11.91
C PRO A 152 10.04 3.03 -13.36
N PRO A 153 11.00 2.11 -13.59
CA PRO A 153 11.43 1.74 -14.94
C PRO A 153 10.28 1.35 -15.87
N SER A 154 10.44 1.54 -17.17
CA SER A 154 9.34 1.37 -18.14
C SER A 154 8.83 -0.07 -18.27
N ASP A 155 9.61 -1.06 -17.84
CA ASP A 155 9.21 -2.47 -17.81
C ASP A 155 8.55 -2.89 -16.50
N ALA A 156 8.51 -2.02 -15.48
CA ALA A 156 7.83 -2.29 -14.21
C ALA A 156 6.32 -2.44 -14.39
N SER A 157 5.70 -3.25 -13.54
CA SER A 157 4.24 -3.37 -13.46
C SER A 157 3.62 -2.02 -13.07
N GLN A 158 2.50 -1.69 -13.72
CA GLN A 158 1.72 -0.48 -13.43
C GLN A 158 0.71 -0.66 -12.30
N HIS A 159 0.62 -1.86 -11.71
CA HIS A 159 -0.37 -2.19 -10.69
C HIS A 159 0.21 -2.28 -9.27
N THR A 160 1.54 -2.18 -9.14
CA THR A 160 2.22 -2.24 -7.85
C THR A 160 3.32 -1.20 -7.69
N ASN A 161 3.74 -1.02 -6.45
CA ASN A 161 4.77 -0.06 -6.05
C ASN A 161 6.14 -0.75 -6.02
N PRO A 162 7.23 -0.07 -6.46
CA PRO A 162 8.57 -0.49 -6.10
C PRO A 162 8.86 -0.23 -4.61
N ILE A 163 9.88 -0.89 -4.06
CA ILE A 163 10.49 -0.59 -2.76
C ILE A 163 11.99 -0.33 -2.93
N LEU A 164 12.67 0.09 -1.86
CA LEU A 164 14.11 0.38 -1.88
C LEU A 164 14.85 -0.50 -0.87
N ILE A 165 15.96 -1.10 -1.32
CA ILE A 165 16.92 -1.79 -0.44
C ILE A 165 18.30 -1.21 -0.72
N GLY A 166 18.83 -0.45 0.25
CA GLY A 166 20.05 0.33 0.06
C GLY A 166 19.86 1.32 -1.09
N ASN A 167 20.59 1.13 -2.19
CA ASN A 167 20.46 1.94 -3.41
C ASN A 167 19.73 1.25 -4.57
N ASN A 168 19.23 0.03 -4.34
CA ASN A 168 18.54 -0.75 -5.36
C ASN A 168 17.03 -0.52 -5.26
N LEU A 169 16.46 -0.09 -6.37
CA LEU A 169 15.01 -0.14 -6.55
C LEU A 169 14.62 -1.59 -6.83
N ILE A 170 13.74 -2.13 -6.01
CA ILE A 170 13.17 -3.46 -6.15
C ILE A 170 11.76 -3.32 -6.72
N TYR A 171 11.46 -3.98 -7.82
CA TYR A 171 10.16 -3.90 -8.47
C TYR A 171 9.75 -5.21 -9.14
N ILE A 172 8.45 -5.39 -9.33
CA ILE A 172 7.89 -6.46 -10.17
C ILE A 172 7.82 -5.92 -11.59
N ALA A 173 8.47 -6.60 -12.53
CA ALA A 173 8.34 -6.30 -13.95
C ALA A 173 6.98 -6.77 -14.49
N SER A 174 6.53 -6.17 -15.59
CA SER A 174 5.29 -6.51 -16.30
C SER A 174 5.17 -7.98 -16.74
N ASN A 175 6.28 -8.71 -16.80
CA ASN A 175 6.32 -10.14 -17.07
C ASN A 175 6.34 -11.04 -15.80
N GLY A 176 6.22 -10.45 -14.61
CA GLY A 176 6.23 -11.17 -13.32
C GLY A 176 7.63 -11.45 -12.74
N ASP A 177 8.71 -10.96 -13.35
CA ASP A 177 10.03 -11.09 -12.74
C ASP A 177 10.22 -10.10 -11.59
N LEU A 178 10.93 -10.52 -10.55
CA LEU A 178 11.45 -9.61 -9.53
C LEU A 178 12.76 -9.00 -10.02
N VAL A 179 12.87 -7.68 -10.01
CA VAL A 179 14.05 -6.96 -10.48
C VAL A 179 14.62 -6.12 -9.35
N SER A 180 15.94 -6.20 -9.19
CA SER A 180 16.74 -5.30 -8.36
C SER A 180 17.62 -4.47 -9.30
N SER A 181 17.46 -3.15 -9.29
CA SER A 181 18.19 -2.27 -10.20
C SER A 181 18.72 -1.02 -9.50
N ASN A 182 19.94 -0.62 -9.85
CA ASN A 182 20.48 0.70 -9.54
C ASN A 182 21.14 1.29 -10.82
N SER A 183 21.90 2.37 -10.68
CA SER A 183 22.55 3.04 -11.81
C SER A 183 23.68 2.24 -12.47
N ILE A 184 24.18 1.17 -11.83
CA ILE A 184 25.38 0.44 -12.25
C ILE A 184 25.04 -1.02 -12.63
N SER A 185 24.03 -1.61 -12.00
CA SER A 185 23.71 -3.03 -12.13
C SER A 185 22.21 -3.29 -12.08
N GLN A 186 21.80 -4.35 -12.75
CA GLN A 186 20.45 -4.87 -12.71
C GLN A 186 20.50 -6.39 -12.60
N THR A 187 19.76 -6.95 -11.65
CA THR A 187 19.55 -8.39 -11.47
C THR A 187 18.07 -8.69 -11.59
N ARG A 188 17.74 -9.83 -12.19
CA ARG A 188 16.37 -10.28 -12.44
C ARG A 188 16.22 -11.71 -11.96
N LEU A 189 15.15 -11.98 -11.23
CA LEU A 189 14.80 -13.29 -10.70
C LEU A 189 13.39 -13.66 -11.19
N PRO A 190 13.25 -14.69 -12.04
CA PRO A 190 11.95 -15.08 -12.59
C PRO A 190 11.14 -15.84 -11.53
N ILE A 191 10.29 -15.11 -10.81
CA ILE A 191 9.43 -15.68 -9.76
C ILE A 191 7.98 -15.86 -10.21
N ASN A 192 7.63 -15.41 -11.43
CA ASN A 192 6.26 -15.41 -11.95
C ASN A 192 5.28 -14.75 -10.96
N ALA A 193 5.63 -13.53 -10.51
CA ALA A 193 4.84 -12.77 -9.58
C ALA A 193 3.50 -12.37 -10.18
N LEU A 194 2.48 -12.33 -9.33
CA LEU A 194 1.23 -11.65 -9.65
C LEU A 194 1.55 -10.15 -9.85
N ILE A 195 1.13 -9.57 -10.97
CA ILE A 195 1.61 -8.25 -11.41
C ILE A 195 1.14 -7.09 -10.52
N ASP A 196 0.08 -7.28 -9.75
CA ASP A 196 -0.42 -6.34 -8.75
C ASP A 196 -0.09 -6.74 -7.30
N SER A 197 0.69 -7.82 -7.11
CA SER A 197 1.22 -8.20 -5.80
C SER A 197 1.99 -7.05 -5.18
N ARG A 198 1.76 -6.79 -3.90
CA ARG A 198 2.66 -5.95 -3.13
C ARG A 198 3.94 -6.70 -2.81
N ILE A 199 5.04 -5.96 -2.79
CA ILE A 199 6.33 -6.46 -2.30
C ILE A 199 6.37 -6.17 -0.81
N LEU A 200 6.33 -7.22 0.00
CA LEU A 200 6.54 -7.10 1.44
C LEU A 200 8.01 -7.24 1.78
N MET A 201 8.44 -6.66 2.89
CA MET A 201 9.82 -6.70 3.36
C MET A 201 9.89 -6.82 4.88
N ASP A 202 10.75 -7.71 5.37
CA ASP A 202 11.04 -7.86 6.80
C ASP A 202 12.27 -7.05 7.24
N GLU A 203 12.60 -7.12 8.53
CA GLU A 203 13.75 -6.44 9.14
C GLU A 203 15.11 -6.92 8.62
N ASN A 204 15.16 -8.09 7.96
CA ASN A 204 16.35 -8.66 7.36
C ASN A 204 16.45 -8.37 5.85
N ASN A 205 15.56 -7.52 5.31
CA ASN A 205 15.39 -7.24 3.89
C ASN A 205 15.07 -8.47 3.04
N ARG A 206 14.48 -9.52 3.63
CA ARG A 206 13.86 -10.61 2.88
C ARG A 206 12.51 -10.13 2.34
N LEU A 207 12.09 -10.68 1.22
CA LEU A 207 10.89 -10.26 0.52
C LEU A 207 9.86 -11.37 0.48
N LEU A 208 8.59 -11.02 0.68
CA LEU A 208 7.47 -11.93 0.53
C LEU A 208 6.51 -11.41 -0.54
N ILE A 209 6.24 -12.24 -1.54
CA ILE A 209 5.53 -11.83 -2.77
C ILE A 209 4.53 -12.92 -3.15
N LEU A 210 3.35 -12.52 -3.62
CA LEU A 210 2.36 -13.44 -4.19
C LEU A 210 2.74 -13.80 -5.64
N THR A 211 2.76 -15.09 -5.95
CA THR A 211 3.26 -15.60 -7.23
C THR A 211 2.33 -16.67 -7.82
N GLN A 212 2.67 -17.12 -9.03
CA GLN A 212 1.91 -18.09 -9.80
C GLN A 212 0.46 -17.63 -10.06
N PRO A 213 0.27 -16.56 -10.86
CA PRO A 213 -1.06 -16.07 -11.22
C PRO A 213 -1.92 -17.19 -11.83
N THR A 214 -3.21 -17.22 -11.46
CA THR A 214 -4.16 -18.24 -11.90
C THR A 214 -5.58 -17.68 -12.02
N ASP A 215 -6.37 -18.27 -12.91
CA ASP A 215 -7.77 -17.93 -13.20
C ASP A 215 -8.78 -18.91 -12.60
N ARG A 216 -8.35 -19.75 -11.63
CA ARG A 216 -9.18 -20.80 -10.99
C ARG A 216 -10.43 -20.27 -10.31
N TYR A 217 -10.44 -19.01 -9.90
CA TYR A 217 -11.49 -18.39 -9.12
C TYR A 217 -11.80 -17.01 -9.68
N ASN A 218 -12.98 -16.84 -10.28
CA ASN A 218 -13.30 -15.70 -11.13
C ASN A 218 -14.14 -14.62 -10.41
N HIS A 219 -13.85 -14.35 -9.13
CA HIS A 219 -14.64 -13.42 -8.34
C HIS A 219 -14.41 -11.95 -8.73
N GLY A 220 -13.15 -11.57 -8.92
CA GLY A 220 -12.80 -10.30 -9.53
C GLY A 220 -12.94 -9.07 -8.64
N VAL A 221 -12.91 -9.24 -7.32
CA VAL A 221 -13.19 -8.14 -6.37
C VAL A 221 -12.04 -7.14 -6.21
N LEU A 222 -10.82 -7.50 -6.62
CA LEU A 222 -9.62 -6.67 -6.50
C LEU A 222 -9.23 -5.92 -7.79
N GLY A 223 -9.96 -6.14 -8.88
CA GLY A 223 -9.80 -5.37 -10.14
C GLY A 223 -9.72 -6.23 -11.39
N ASP A 224 -9.20 -7.45 -11.27
CA ASP A 224 -9.24 -8.50 -12.30
C ASP A 224 -9.55 -9.86 -11.67
N ALA A 225 -9.68 -10.90 -12.50
CA ALA A 225 -10.02 -12.26 -12.08
C ALA A 225 -8.80 -13.19 -11.99
N ILE A 226 -7.60 -12.63 -11.81
CA ILE A 226 -6.34 -13.35 -11.66
C ILE A 226 -5.90 -13.27 -10.21
N GLU A 227 -5.81 -14.42 -9.57
CA GLU A 227 -5.42 -14.55 -8.17
C GLU A 227 -4.09 -15.28 -8.07
N ALA A 228 -3.44 -15.24 -6.90
CA ALA A 228 -2.19 -15.97 -6.70
C ALA A 228 -2.44 -17.43 -6.28
N SER A 229 -1.59 -18.34 -6.74
CA SER A 229 -1.56 -19.75 -6.31
C SER A 229 -0.28 -20.14 -5.58
N ALA A 230 0.57 -19.16 -5.25
CA ALA A 230 1.74 -19.38 -4.43
C ALA A 230 2.17 -18.11 -3.68
N ILE A 231 3.01 -18.33 -2.66
CA ILE A 231 3.71 -17.28 -1.91
C ILE A 231 5.21 -17.59 -2.03
N THR A 232 6.02 -16.60 -2.39
CA THR A 232 7.46 -16.77 -2.58
C THR A 232 8.24 -15.88 -1.62
N LEU A 233 9.09 -16.50 -0.81
CA LEU A 233 10.05 -15.85 0.06
C LEU A 233 11.40 -15.73 -0.67
N VAL A 234 11.94 -14.51 -0.72
CA VAL A 234 13.18 -14.19 -1.45
C VAL A 234 14.20 -13.56 -0.50
N GLU A 235 15.40 -14.11 -0.52
CA GLU A 235 16.58 -13.51 0.07
C GLU A 235 17.18 -12.47 -0.89
N THR A 236 17.61 -11.32 -0.38
CA THR A 236 18.12 -10.23 -1.22
C THR A 236 19.65 -10.08 -1.16
N SER A 237 20.28 -10.61 -0.11
CA SER A 237 21.73 -10.56 0.11
C SER A 237 22.32 -11.97 0.24
N PRO A 238 23.43 -12.30 -0.45
CA PRO A 238 24.25 -11.41 -1.27
C PRO A 238 23.68 -11.13 -2.67
N LYS A 239 22.60 -11.81 -3.06
CA LYS A 239 21.88 -11.62 -4.32
C LYS A 239 20.45 -12.13 -4.18
N LEU A 240 19.56 -11.69 -5.09
CA LEU A 240 18.20 -12.20 -5.19
C LEU A 240 18.20 -13.73 -5.35
N ARG A 241 17.54 -14.44 -4.43
CA ARG A 241 17.41 -15.90 -4.44
C ARG A 241 16.09 -16.32 -3.80
N VAL A 242 15.34 -17.20 -4.47
CA VAL A 242 14.17 -17.84 -3.85
C VAL A 242 14.64 -18.73 -2.70
N MET A 243 14.14 -18.46 -1.50
CA MET A 243 14.35 -19.29 -0.31
C MET A 243 13.29 -20.38 -0.24
N GLN A 244 12.04 -20.01 -0.45
CA GLN A 244 10.90 -20.91 -0.35
C GLN A 244 9.76 -20.47 -1.27
N THR A 245 9.01 -21.45 -1.77
CA THR A 245 7.73 -21.23 -2.45
C THR A 245 6.68 -22.12 -1.79
N ILE A 246 5.66 -21.50 -1.21
CA ILE A 246 4.50 -22.16 -0.63
C ILE A 246 3.44 -22.25 -1.73
N LEU A 247 3.13 -23.46 -2.19
CA LEU A 247 2.13 -23.70 -3.23
C LEU A 247 0.74 -23.84 -2.61
N ILE A 248 -0.26 -23.24 -3.25
CA ILE A 248 -1.66 -23.36 -2.89
C ILE A 248 -2.33 -24.35 -3.83
N GLU A 249 -2.75 -25.46 -3.24
CA GLU A 249 -3.38 -26.56 -3.95
C GLU A 249 -4.76 -26.18 -4.48
N ALA A 250 -5.09 -26.65 -5.69
CA ALA A 250 -6.41 -26.45 -6.25
C ALA A 250 -7.48 -27.16 -5.37
N PRO A 251 -8.68 -26.57 -5.21
CA PRO A 251 -9.21 -25.43 -5.96
C PRO A 251 -8.93 -24.06 -5.31
N ASP A 252 -8.11 -23.98 -4.27
CA ASP A 252 -7.87 -22.73 -3.56
C ASP A 252 -6.98 -21.76 -4.37
N VAL A 253 -7.22 -20.47 -4.12
CA VAL A 253 -6.37 -19.34 -4.52
C VAL A 253 -6.21 -18.39 -3.33
N ILE A 254 -5.20 -17.53 -3.36
CA ILE A 254 -5.06 -16.40 -2.43
C ILE A 254 -5.82 -15.22 -3.03
N GLU A 255 -6.92 -14.83 -2.38
CA GLU A 255 -7.76 -13.71 -2.81
C GLU A 255 -7.34 -12.41 -2.08
N GLY A 256 -6.21 -11.84 -2.50
CA GLY A 256 -5.55 -10.71 -1.86
C GLY A 256 -4.35 -10.19 -2.68
N LEU A 257 -3.98 -8.92 -2.48
CA LEU A 257 -2.80 -8.32 -3.13
C LEU A 257 -1.52 -8.48 -2.31
N SER A 258 -1.63 -8.89 -1.04
CA SER A 258 -0.50 -9.13 -0.14
C SER A 258 -0.92 -10.00 1.04
N PRO A 259 -0.02 -10.84 1.58
CA PRO A 259 -0.18 -11.41 2.91
C PRO A 259 -0.11 -10.35 4.02
N ILE A 260 -0.39 -10.78 5.26
CA ILE A 260 0.17 -10.15 6.46
C ILE A 260 1.36 -11.01 6.91
N TRP A 261 2.53 -10.39 7.15
CA TRP A 261 3.76 -11.07 7.55
C TRP A 261 4.18 -10.65 8.97
N ALA A 262 3.63 -11.36 9.96
CA ALA A 262 3.73 -11.01 11.38
C ALA A 262 3.94 -12.26 12.24
N ASP A 263 4.68 -12.13 13.33
CA ASP A 263 4.83 -13.17 14.34
C ASP A 263 3.52 -13.29 15.13
N LEU A 264 2.76 -14.38 14.89
CA LEU A 264 1.41 -14.53 15.44
C LEU A 264 1.43 -15.15 16.84
N ASP A 265 2.38 -16.05 17.12
CA ASP A 265 2.48 -16.77 18.39
C ASP A 265 3.65 -16.32 19.28
N ASN A 266 4.30 -15.23 18.92
CA ASN A 266 5.35 -14.55 19.67
C ASN A 266 6.57 -15.46 19.93
N ASP A 267 6.90 -16.31 18.97
CA ASP A 267 8.05 -17.22 19.01
C ASP A 267 9.34 -16.60 18.40
N GLY A 268 9.23 -15.38 17.88
CA GLY A 268 10.29 -14.63 17.22
C GLY A 268 10.41 -14.93 15.73
N VAL A 269 9.54 -15.77 15.17
CA VAL A 269 9.49 -16.10 13.74
C VAL A 269 8.20 -15.55 13.14
N LYS A 270 8.31 -14.88 12.00
CA LYS A 270 7.12 -14.36 11.33
C LYS A 270 6.29 -15.48 10.71
N ASP A 271 4.97 -15.31 10.77
CA ASP A 271 3.98 -16.12 10.07
C ASP A 271 3.39 -15.39 8.89
N ILE A 272 2.84 -16.17 7.96
CA ILE A 272 2.24 -15.68 6.73
C ILE A 272 0.75 -15.94 6.80
N ILE A 273 -0.02 -14.85 6.93
CA ILE A 273 -1.47 -14.90 7.03
C ILE A 273 -2.06 -14.49 5.68
N VAL A 274 -2.89 -15.34 5.09
CA VAL A 274 -3.57 -15.08 3.80
C VAL A 274 -5.07 -15.42 3.87
N THR A 275 -5.86 -14.80 2.99
CA THR A 275 -7.22 -15.26 2.67
C THR A 275 -7.17 -16.27 1.52
N LEU A 276 -7.54 -17.52 1.80
CA LEU A 276 -7.76 -18.51 0.75
C LEU A 276 -9.23 -18.57 0.36
N SER A 277 -9.51 -18.65 -0.94
CA SER A 277 -10.86 -18.68 -1.50
C SER A 277 -11.00 -19.72 -2.60
N ASN A 278 -12.22 -20.27 -2.72
CA ASN A 278 -12.62 -21.12 -3.85
C ASN A 278 -14.15 -21.09 -4.03
N ASP A 279 -14.63 -21.57 -5.18
CA ASP A 279 -16.06 -21.57 -5.54
C ASP A 279 -16.95 -22.49 -4.68
N ARG A 280 -16.36 -23.48 -4.00
CA ARG A 280 -17.11 -24.52 -3.28
C ARG A 280 -17.41 -24.11 -1.84
N SER A 281 -16.37 -23.70 -1.11
CA SER A 281 -16.46 -23.37 0.32
C SER A 281 -16.38 -21.88 0.61
N GLY A 282 -15.86 -21.06 -0.32
CA GLY A 282 -15.64 -19.64 -0.11
C GLY A 282 -14.39 -19.32 0.73
N ALA A 283 -14.27 -18.04 1.09
CA ALA A 283 -13.09 -17.51 1.77
C ALA A 283 -12.87 -18.06 3.19
N ARG A 284 -11.60 -18.25 3.57
CA ARG A 284 -11.12 -18.55 4.92
C ARG A 284 -9.78 -17.88 5.17
N ILE A 285 -9.45 -17.63 6.44
CA ILE A 285 -8.10 -17.19 6.83
C ILE A 285 -7.24 -18.41 7.10
N VAL A 286 -6.01 -18.38 6.59
CA VAL A 286 -5.01 -19.44 6.76
C VAL A 286 -3.69 -18.80 7.21
N VAL A 287 -3.00 -19.49 8.10
CA VAL A 287 -1.70 -19.09 8.64
C VAL A 287 -0.68 -20.18 8.31
N TYR A 288 0.41 -19.79 7.65
CA TYR A 288 1.55 -20.64 7.36
C TYR A 288 2.79 -20.15 8.10
N ARG A 289 3.65 -21.07 8.54
CA ARG A 289 5.06 -20.73 8.80
C ARG A 289 5.76 -20.39 7.48
N GLU A 290 6.89 -19.69 7.56
CA GLU A 290 7.72 -19.37 6.39
C GLU A 290 8.21 -20.60 5.61
N ASP A 291 8.29 -21.77 6.25
CA ASP A 291 8.65 -23.04 5.61
C ASP A 291 7.48 -23.69 4.85
N GLY A 292 6.26 -23.13 4.93
CA GLY A 292 5.05 -23.63 4.31
C GLY A 292 4.22 -24.57 5.18
N MET A 293 4.62 -24.85 6.43
CA MET A 293 3.80 -25.59 7.36
C MET A 293 2.52 -24.82 7.71
N LEU A 294 1.36 -25.45 7.53
CA LEU A 294 0.08 -24.93 7.98
C LEU A 294 0.02 -24.89 9.52
N LEU A 295 -0.19 -23.72 10.09
CA LEU A 295 -0.34 -23.54 11.54
C LEU A 295 -1.79 -23.51 11.99
N ALA A 296 -2.61 -22.75 11.27
CA ALA A 296 -3.99 -22.51 11.65
C ALA A 296 -4.84 -22.19 10.41
N GLU A 297 -6.12 -22.53 10.48
CA GLU A 297 -7.12 -22.07 9.54
C GLU A 297 -8.47 -21.84 10.22
N THR A 298 -9.23 -20.89 9.71
CA THR A 298 -10.63 -20.70 10.11
C THR A 298 -11.55 -21.61 9.29
N PRO A 299 -12.73 -22.00 9.80
CA PRO A 299 -13.78 -22.53 8.94
C PRO A 299 -14.08 -21.57 7.77
N PRO A 300 -14.31 -22.08 6.56
CA PRO A 300 -14.66 -21.24 5.42
C PRO A 300 -16.05 -20.62 5.60
N ILE A 301 -16.30 -19.48 4.94
CA ILE A 301 -17.59 -18.75 5.01
C ILE A 301 -18.79 -19.63 4.59
N GLY A 302 -18.55 -20.66 3.78
CA GLY A 302 -19.53 -21.69 3.43
C GLY A 302 -20.19 -21.49 2.05
N LEU A 303 -19.86 -20.39 1.34
CA LEU A 303 -20.33 -20.10 -0.01
C LEU A 303 -19.23 -19.38 -0.80
N GLY A 304 -19.00 -19.79 -2.05
CA GLY A 304 -18.13 -19.08 -3.01
C GLY A 304 -18.60 -17.64 -3.27
N HIS A 305 -17.71 -16.84 -3.87
CA HIS A 305 -17.96 -15.42 -4.20
C HIS A 305 -18.35 -14.59 -2.97
N ARG A 306 -17.71 -14.90 -1.84
CA ARG A 306 -17.77 -14.16 -0.59
C ARG A 306 -16.37 -13.87 -0.14
N TRP A 307 -16.08 -12.59 0.07
CA TRP A 307 -14.74 -12.13 0.41
C TRP A 307 -14.58 -11.94 1.90
N ARG A 308 -13.43 -12.37 2.44
CA ARG A 308 -12.97 -12.05 3.79
C ARG A 308 -11.67 -11.29 3.67
N HIS A 309 -11.70 -10.00 4.03
CA HIS A 309 -10.51 -9.16 3.98
C HIS A 309 -9.72 -9.23 5.29
N GLN A 310 -8.39 -9.23 5.16
CA GLN A 310 -7.46 -9.10 6.27
C GLN A 310 -7.11 -7.63 6.45
N ILE A 311 -7.14 -7.12 7.68
CA ILE A 311 -6.79 -5.72 7.94
C ILE A 311 -5.48 -5.65 8.72
N ALA A 312 -5.43 -6.33 9.86
CA ALA A 312 -4.29 -6.29 10.76
C ALA A 312 -4.28 -7.53 11.67
N VAL A 313 -3.11 -7.85 12.19
CA VAL A 313 -2.88 -8.82 13.27
C VAL A 313 -2.17 -8.08 14.40
N ALA A 314 -2.76 -8.10 15.60
CA ALA A 314 -2.21 -7.47 16.80
C ALA A 314 -2.68 -8.22 18.04
N GLU A 315 -1.90 -8.15 19.12
CA GLU A 315 -2.33 -8.59 20.46
C GLU A 315 -3.53 -7.76 20.91
N PHE A 316 -4.58 -8.39 21.43
CA PHE A 316 -5.73 -7.66 21.97
C PHE A 316 -5.50 -7.18 23.42
N GLU A 317 -4.58 -7.82 24.15
CA GLU A 317 -4.11 -7.40 25.47
C GLU A 317 -2.64 -7.80 25.68
N ALA A 318 -1.88 -7.02 26.45
CA ALA A 318 -0.47 -7.31 26.68
C ALA A 318 -0.29 -8.69 27.33
N GLY A 319 0.27 -9.65 26.59
CA GLY A 319 0.46 -11.03 27.03
C GLY A 319 -0.79 -11.92 26.93
N GLY A 320 -1.86 -11.47 26.27
CA GLY A 320 -2.99 -12.31 25.85
C GLY A 320 -2.97 -12.52 24.33
N PRO A 321 -3.85 -13.39 23.80
CA PRO A 321 -3.98 -13.59 22.36
C PRO A 321 -4.47 -12.35 21.61
#